data_AF-A0A7S4HVY4-F1
#
_entry.id   AF-A0A7S4HVY4-F1
#
_cell.length_a   1.000
_cell.length_b   1.000
_cell.length_c   1.000
_cell.angle_alpha   90.00
_cell.angle_beta   90.00
_cell.angle_gamma   90.00
#
_symmetry.space_group_name_H-M   'P 1'
#
loop_
_entity.id
_entity.type
_entity.pdbx_description
1 polymer ?
#
loop_
_entity_poly.entity_id
_entity_poly.type
_entity_poly.pdbx_seq_one_letter_code
_entity_poly.pdbx_strand_id
1 'polypeptide(L)'
;YESMGDDAPRSVTKPDGRVITLATRAEMKESIKSGARALDVRDPNEVEAKKGGTAAVGAVHVPVNVDGQTQKEHKTTPEEYKKKLADAGVDVETPSAAFIVHCTGGGRADTTVGLLKELGFASVLNGGGPDDVRLCVEELAAM
;
A
#
# COMPACT_ATOMS: atom_id res chain seq x y z
N TYR A 1 27.10 -9.29 -4.69
CA TYR A 1 26.03 -8.68 -3.89
C TYR A 1 25.09 -9.82 -3.57
N GLU A 2 24.98 -10.23 -2.32
CA GLU A 2 24.00 -11.27 -1.96
C GLU A 2 22.62 -10.64 -2.16
N SER A 3 21.86 -11.13 -3.14
CA SER A 3 20.45 -10.81 -3.24
C SER A 3 19.82 -11.33 -1.95
N MET A 4 19.51 -10.43 -1.01
CA MET A 4 18.63 -10.78 0.10
C MET A 4 17.39 -11.43 -0.52
N GLY A 5 17.17 -12.70 -0.19
CA GLY A 5 16.14 -13.53 -0.82
C GLY A 5 14.76 -12.92 -0.68
N ASP A 6 13.83 -13.33 -1.55
CA ASP A 6 12.47 -12.76 -1.58
C ASP A 6 11.72 -12.93 -0.23
N ASP A 7 12.12 -13.89 0.60
CA ASP A 7 11.57 -14.17 1.93
C ASP A 7 12.22 -13.37 3.08
N ALA A 8 13.20 -12.52 2.80
CA ALA A 8 13.87 -11.76 3.85
C ALA A 8 12.87 -10.80 4.54
N PRO A 9 12.79 -10.78 5.88
CA PRO A 9 11.89 -9.89 6.60
C PRO A 9 12.25 -8.44 6.30
N ARG A 10 11.23 -7.61 6.03
CA ARG A 10 11.38 -6.20 5.67
C ARG A 10 10.76 -5.33 6.75
N SER A 11 11.46 -4.27 7.14
CA SER A 11 10.93 -3.29 8.08
C SER A 11 11.53 -1.91 7.85
N VAL A 12 10.83 -0.88 8.33
CA VAL A 12 11.31 0.50 8.32
C VAL A 12 11.19 1.08 9.73
N THR A 13 12.32 1.53 10.28
CA THR A 13 12.35 2.25 11.56
C THR A 13 12.06 3.73 11.32
N LYS A 14 11.07 4.28 12.01
CA LYS A 14 10.73 5.71 11.96
C LYS A 14 11.61 6.52 12.90
N PRO A 15 11.75 7.85 12.69
CA PRO A 15 12.53 8.72 13.57
C PRO A 15 12.07 8.71 15.04
N ASP A 16 10.80 8.37 15.27
CA ASP A 16 10.20 8.21 16.60
C ASP A 16 10.47 6.84 17.25
N GLY A 17 11.23 5.95 16.60
CA GLY A 17 11.59 4.63 17.10
C GLY A 17 10.60 3.51 16.76
N ARG A 18 9.40 3.82 16.23
CA ARG A 18 8.45 2.79 15.78
C ARG A 18 9.03 1.99 14.61
N VAL A 19 8.90 0.67 14.69
CA VAL A 19 9.26 -0.26 13.62
C VAL A 19 7.99 -0.62 12.85
N ILE A 20 8.00 -0.36 11.55
CA ILE A 20 6.91 -0.73 10.64
C ILE A 20 7.30 -1.99 9.91
N THR A 21 6.54 -3.06 10.10
CA THR A 21 6.72 -4.31 9.38
C THR A 21 6.17 -4.19 7.97
N LEU A 22 6.96 -4.62 7.00
CA LEU A 22 6.59 -4.67 5.59
C LEU A 22 6.47 -6.13 5.16
N ALA A 23 5.59 -6.40 4.20
CA ALA A 23 5.51 -7.70 3.57
C ALA A 23 6.81 -8.03 2.86
N THR A 24 7.20 -9.30 2.93
CA THR A 24 8.30 -9.85 2.14
C THR A 24 7.96 -9.79 0.65
N ARG A 25 8.98 -9.90 -0.21
CA ARG A 25 8.74 -9.92 -1.66
C ARG A 25 8.00 -11.20 -2.05
N ALA A 26 8.28 -12.31 -1.39
CA ALA A 26 7.57 -13.57 -1.58
C ALA A 26 6.07 -13.42 -1.30
N GLU A 27 5.69 -12.86 -0.15
CA GLU A 27 4.28 -12.59 0.19
C GLU A 27 3.60 -11.66 -0.80
N MET A 28 4.28 -10.58 -1.20
CA MET A 28 3.75 -9.66 -2.22
C MET A 28 3.53 -10.39 -3.55
N LYS A 29 4.51 -11.17 -4.02
CA LYS A 29 4.41 -11.93 -5.27
C LYS A 29 3.29 -12.96 -5.22
N GLU A 30 3.13 -13.69 -4.12
CA GLU A 30 2.05 -14.66 -3.93
C GLU A 30 0.67 -13.98 -3.92
N SER A 31 0.56 -12.83 -3.24
CA SER A 31 -0.67 -12.05 -3.20
C SER A 31 -1.04 -11.52 -4.59
N ILE A 32 -0.07 -11.00 -5.36
CA ILE A 32 -0.27 -10.57 -6.76
C ILE A 32 -0.74 -11.73 -7.64
N LYS A 33 -0.10 -12.90 -7.54
CA LYS A 33 -0.52 -14.11 -8.28
C LYS A 33 -1.96 -14.53 -7.95
N SER A 34 -2.37 -14.31 -6.71
CA SER A 34 -3.73 -14.58 -6.22
C SER A 34 -4.74 -13.50 -6.62
N GLY A 35 -4.30 -12.45 -7.33
CA GLY A 35 -5.16 -11.38 -7.85
C GLY A 35 -5.15 -10.08 -7.04
N ALA A 36 -4.19 -9.90 -6.11
CA ALA A 36 -4.10 -8.67 -5.35
C ALA A 36 -3.71 -7.47 -6.23
N ARG A 37 -4.32 -6.32 -5.94
CA ARG A 37 -4.06 -5.04 -6.62
C ARG A 37 -3.14 -4.16 -5.79
N ALA A 38 -2.28 -3.39 -6.45
CA ALA A 38 -1.51 -2.36 -5.77
C ALA A 38 -2.43 -1.17 -5.40
N LEU A 39 -2.28 -0.67 -4.18
CA LEU A 39 -3.00 0.50 -3.66
C LEU A 39 -1.99 1.58 -3.27
N ASP A 40 -1.98 2.69 -4.00
CA ASP A 40 -1.12 3.84 -3.73
C ASP A 40 -1.86 4.82 -2.82
N VAL A 41 -1.33 5.06 -1.62
CA VAL A 41 -1.95 5.94 -0.62
C VAL A 41 -1.21 7.27 -0.43
N ARG A 42 -0.29 7.59 -1.34
CA ARG A 42 0.41 8.88 -1.37
C ARG A 42 -0.53 10.01 -1.73
N ASP A 43 -0.15 11.22 -1.35
CA ASP A 43 -0.85 12.42 -1.81
C ASP A 43 -0.62 12.61 -3.33
N PRO A 44 -1.58 13.20 -4.07
CA PRO A 44 -1.49 13.35 -5.53
C PRO A 44 -0.18 14.01 -6.00
N ASN A 45 0.23 15.07 -5.31
CA ASN A 45 1.49 15.79 -5.56
C ASN A 45 2.74 14.90 -5.40
N GLU A 46 2.71 13.91 -4.51
CA GLU A 46 3.82 12.96 -4.37
C GLU A 46 3.83 11.90 -5.48
N VAL A 47 2.66 11.53 -6.00
CA VAL A 47 2.53 10.64 -7.16
C VAL A 47 3.06 11.36 -8.41
N GLU A 48 2.65 12.61 -8.64
CA GLU A 48 3.13 13.44 -9.75
C GLU A 48 4.64 13.67 -9.69
N ALA A 49 5.18 13.94 -8.49
CA ALA A 49 6.62 14.08 -8.27
C ALA A 49 7.40 12.75 -8.24
N LYS A 50 6.73 11.60 -8.40
CA LYS A 50 7.31 10.25 -8.32
C LYS A 50 8.15 10.03 -7.05
N LYS A 51 7.70 10.61 -5.94
CA LYS A 51 8.47 10.60 -4.69
C LYS A 51 8.52 9.20 -4.09
N GLY A 52 9.73 8.70 -3.88
CA GLY A 52 9.98 7.33 -3.44
C GLY A 52 9.81 6.27 -4.54
N GLY A 53 9.53 6.68 -5.78
CA GLY A 53 9.44 5.79 -6.93
C GLY A 53 8.13 5.90 -7.73
N THR A 54 8.02 5.05 -8.74
CA THR A 54 6.86 4.98 -9.65
C THR A 54 5.91 3.89 -9.18
N ALA A 55 4.61 4.18 -9.15
CA ALA A 55 3.59 3.19 -8.79
C ALA A 55 3.52 2.05 -9.81
N ALA A 56 3.06 0.88 -9.38
CA ALA A 56 2.85 -0.24 -10.28
C ALA A 56 1.79 0.06 -11.35
N VAL A 57 1.93 -0.53 -12.53
CA VAL A 57 0.89 -0.44 -13.58
C VAL A 57 -0.42 -1.02 -13.04
N GLY A 58 -1.53 -0.30 -13.22
CA GLY A 58 -2.85 -0.71 -12.72
C GLY A 58 -3.05 -0.49 -11.21
N ALA A 59 -2.11 0.17 -10.52
CA ALA A 59 -2.30 0.59 -9.14
C ALA A 59 -3.50 1.53 -9.00
N VAL A 60 -4.31 1.30 -7.97
CA VAL A 60 -5.42 2.18 -7.61
C VAL A 60 -4.86 3.28 -6.72
N HIS A 61 -5.08 4.55 -7.08
CA HIS A 61 -4.62 5.67 -6.27
C HIS A 61 -5.72 6.16 -5.34
N VAL A 62 -5.51 6.00 -4.03
CA VAL A 62 -6.46 6.41 -2.98
C VAL A 62 -5.68 7.05 -1.83
N PRO A 63 -5.47 8.38 -1.85
CA PRO A 63 -4.75 9.08 -0.79
C PRO A 63 -5.38 8.86 0.58
N VAL A 64 -4.57 8.50 1.58
CA VAL A 64 -5.08 8.35 2.95
C VAL A 64 -5.48 9.71 3.54
N ASN A 65 -4.63 10.72 3.36
CA ASN A 65 -4.84 12.07 3.84
C ASN A 65 -6.11 12.70 3.24
N VAL A 66 -6.93 13.33 4.07
CA VAL A 66 -8.15 14.02 3.67
C VAL A 66 -7.82 15.49 3.49
N ASP A 67 -8.17 16.05 2.33
CA ASP A 67 -7.91 17.47 1.99
C ASP A 67 -6.44 17.90 2.16
N GLY A 68 -5.50 16.98 1.93
CA GLY A 68 -4.06 17.22 2.07
C GLY A 68 -3.57 17.36 3.52
N GLN A 69 -4.44 17.19 4.51
CA GLN A 69 -4.07 17.24 5.92
C GLN A 69 -3.36 15.95 6.34
N THR A 70 -2.28 16.08 7.11
CA THR A 70 -1.52 14.92 7.55
C THR A 70 -2.30 14.09 8.57
N GLN A 71 -1.97 12.80 8.72
CA GLN A 71 -2.57 11.92 9.74
C GLN A 71 -2.36 12.39 11.19
N LYS A 72 -1.51 13.40 11.43
CA LYS A 72 -1.37 14.05 12.75
C LYS A 72 -2.41 15.14 12.97
N GLU A 73 -2.80 15.83 11.89
CA GLU A 73 -3.77 16.93 11.92
C GLU A 73 -5.20 16.38 11.80
N HIS A 74 -5.41 15.44 10.87
CA HIS A 74 -6.68 14.75 10.68
C HIS A 74 -6.46 13.25 10.54
N LYS A 75 -6.86 12.50 11.56
CA LYS A 75 -6.82 11.04 11.51
C LYS A 75 -8.00 10.57 10.67
N THR A 76 -7.72 9.99 9.50
CA THR A 76 -8.75 9.49 8.60
C THR A 76 -9.54 8.36 9.26
N THR A 77 -10.86 8.48 9.23
CA THR A 77 -11.76 7.46 9.76
C THR A 77 -12.04 6.36 8.73
N PRO A 78 -12.46 5.15 9.15
CA PRO A 78 -12.86 4.09 8.23
C PRO A 78 -13.97 4.53 7.26
N GLU A 79 -14.96 5.31 7.72
CA GLU A 79 -16.08 5.77 6.87
C GLU A 79 -15.63 6.75 5.77
N GLU A 80 -14.76 7.71 6.11
CA GLU A 80 -14.16 8.61 5.12
C GLU A 80 -13.34 7.83 4.09
N TYR A 81 -12.55 6.86 4.56
CA TYR A 81 -11.73 6.06 3.67
C TYR A 81 -12.58 5.13 2.78
N LYS A 82 -13.67 4.58 3.32
CA LYS A 82 -14.65 3.79 2.57
C LYS A 82 -15.23 4.59 1.40
N LYS A 83 -15.58 5.85 1.63
CA LYS A 83 -16.07 6.74 0.56
C LYS A 83 -15.03 6.92 -0.54
N LYS A 84 -13.79 7.23 -0.18
CA LYS A 84 -12.68 7.37 -1.14
C LYS A 84 -12.42 6.10 -1.96
N LEU A 85 -12.49 4.92 -1.32
CA LEU A 85 -12.37 3.64 -2.01
C LEU A 85 -13.49 3.45 -3.04
N ALA A 86 -14.73 3.75 -2.66
CA ALA A 86 -15.87 3.67 -3.57
C ALA A 86 -15.74 4.65 -4.76
N ASP A 87 -15.33 5.90 -4.51
CA ASP A 87 -15.05 6.89 -5.56
C ASP A 87 -13.93 6.43 -6.51
N ALA A 88 -12.97 5.64 -6.02
CA ALA A 88 -11.91 5.02 -6.82
C ALA A 88 -12.34 3.71 -7.52
N GLY A 89 -13.62 3.32 -7.43
CA GLY A 89 -14.17 2.12 -8.06
C GLY A 89 -13.81 0.81 -7.35
N VAL A 90 -13.47 0.87 -6.06
CA VAL A 90 -13.29 -0.32 -5.23
C VAL A 90 -14.64 -0.75 -4.65
N ASP A 91 -14.98 -2.03 -4.78
CA ASP A 91 -16.16 -2.59 -4.13
C ASP A 91 -15.95 -2.65 -2.62
N VAL A 92 -16.71 -1.84 -1.89
CA VAL A 92 -16.65 -1.71 -0.43
C VAL A 92 -17.85 -2.33 0.28
N GLU A 93 -18.82 -2.85 -0.47
CA GLU A 93 -19.97 -3.57 0.08
C GLU A 93 -19.64 -5.05 0.27
N THR A 94 -18.81 -5.62 -0.61
CA THR A 94 -18.33 -7.00 -0.59
C THR A 94 -16.79 -7.01 -0.64
N PRO A 95 -16.11 -6.66 0.47
CA PRO A 95 -14.66 -6.44 0.52
C PRO A 95 -13.85 -7.74 0.38
N SER A 96 -13.78 -8.25 -0.84
CA SER A 96 -13.08 -9.47 -1.24
C SER A 96 -11.76 -9.20 -1.96
N ALA A 97 -11.54 -7.96 -2.40
CA ALA A 97 -10.32 -7.56 -3.07
C ALA A 97 -9.12 -7.68 -2.12
N ALA A 98 -8.04 -8.29 -2.61
CA ALA A 98 -6.76 -8.27 -1.92
C ALA A 98 -5.96 -7.02 -2.34
N PHE A 99 -5.28 -6.38 -1.40
CA PHE A 99 -4.48 -5.19 -1.67
C PHE A 99 -3.05 -5.30 -1.15
N ILE A 100 -2.12 -4.82 -1.96
CA ILE A 100 -0.77 -4.48 -1.53
C ILE A 100 -0.69 -2.96 -1.45
N VAL A 101 -0.75 -2.45 -0.23
CA VAL A 101 -0.78 -1.02 0.05
C VAL A 101 0.64 -0.49 0.11
N HIS A 102 0.90 0.62 -0.57
CA HIS A 102 2.19 1.29 -0.51
C HIS A 102 2.04 2.80 -0.35
N CYS A 103 3.08 3.40 0.21
CA CYS A 103 3.29 4.85 0.16
C CYS A 103 4.76 5.12 -0.15
N THR A 104 5.30 6.30 0.16
CA THR A 104 6.73 6.60 -0.03
C THR A 104 7.67 5.70 0.79
N GLY A 105 7.23 5.20 1.95
CA GLY A 105 8.11 4.45 2.86
C GLY A 105 7.36 3.69 3.96
N GLY A 106 6.22 3.08 3.61
CA GLY A 106 5.44 2.19 4.49
C GLY A 106 4.61 2.82 5.63
N GLY A 107 4.86 4.07 6.02
CA GLY A 107 4.20 4.69 7.19
C GLY A 107 2.68 4.84 7.05
N ARG A 108 2.25 5.50 5.97
CA ARG A 108 0.82 5.68 5.66
C ARG A 108 0.15 4.38 5.21
N ALA A 109 0.94 3.48 4.61
CA ALA A 109 0.47 2.18 4.21
C ALA A 109 0.07 1.34 5.43
N ASP A 110 0.84 1.41 6.53
CA ASP A 110 0.50 0.74 7.79
C ASP A 110 -0.85 1.22 8.37
N THR A 111 -1.04 2.54 8.42
CA THR A 111 -2.32 3.13 8.84
C THR A 111 -3.47 2.65 7.95
N THR A 112 -3.26 2.63 6.63
CA THR A 112 -4.29 2.23 5.68
C THR A 112 -4.60 0.73 5.76
N VAL A 113 -3.59 -0.12 6.00
CA VAL A 113 -3.80 -1.55 6.24
C VAL A 113 -4.72 -1.76 7.44
N GLY A 114 -4.56 -0.96 8.51
CA GLY A 114 -5.50 -0.94 9.63
C GLY A 114 -6.93 -0.60 9.20
N LEU A 115 -7.11 0.52 8.49
CA LEU A 115 -8.41 0.97 8.01
C LEU A 115 -9.09 -0.08 7.11
N LEU A 116 -8.35 -0.70 6.18
CA LEU A 116 -8.90 -1.72 5.29
C LEU A 116 -9.34 -2.97 6.05
N LYS A 117 -8.57 -3.40 7.06
CA LYS A 117 -8.98 -4.52 7.92
C LYS A 117 -10.24 -4.20 8.71
N GLU A 118 -10.35 -2.98 9.24
CA GLU A 118 -11.58 -2.51 9.92
C GLU A 118 -12.79 -2.46 8.98
N LEU A 119 -12.56 -2.20 7.69
CA LEU A 119 -13.59 -2.24 6.65
C LEU A 119 -13.91 -3.66 6.13
N GLY A 120 -13.25 -4.70 6.66
CA GLY A 120 -13.54 -6.10 6.34
C GLY A 120 -12.70 -6.69 5.21
N PHE A 121 -11.71 -5.98 4.67
CA PHE A 121 -10.78 -6.54 3.69
C PHE A 121 -9.82 -7.52 4.39
N ALA A 122 -9.93 -8.81 4.05
CA ALA A 122 -9.19 -9.86 4.73
C ALA A 122 -7.70 -9.94 4.31
N SER A 123 -7.40 -9.65 3.04
CA SER A 123 -6.06 -9.85 2.45
C SER A 123 -5.42 -8.52 2.11
N VAL A 124 -4.81 -7.87 3.10
CA VAL A 124 -4.13 -6.59 2.91
C VAL A 124 -2.72 -6.60 3.48
N LEU A 125 -1.75 -6.19 2.65
CA LEU A 125 -0.32 -6.21 2.95
C LEU A 125 0.29 -4.80 2.85
N ASN A 126 1.29 -4.52 3.69
CA ASN A 126 2.08 -3.29 3.58
C ASN A 126 3.30 -3.54 2.70
N GLY A 127 3.27 -3.10 1.44
CA GLY A 127 4.35 -3.30 0.48
C GLY A 127 5.56 -2.39 0.68
N GLY A 128 5.42 -1.33 1.49
CA GLY A 128 6.47 -0.35 1.72
C GLY A 128 6.45 0.80 0.72
N GLY A 129 7.49 0.87 -0.12
CA GLY A 129 7.68 1.87 -1.18
C GLY A 129 6.96 1.50 -2.49
N PRO A 130 6.71 2.46 -3.39
CA PRO A 130 6.09 2.18 -4.69
C PRO A 130 6.98 1.31 -5.59
N ASP A 131 8.30 1.50 -5.58
CA ASP A 131 9.22 0.70 -6.40
C ASP A 131 9.28 -0.76 -5.95
N ASP A 132 9.22 -1.04 -4.65
CA ASP A 132 9.20 -2.43 -4.15
C ASP A 132 8.00 -3.21 -4.66
N VAL A 133 6.82 -2.58 -4.64
CA VAL A 133 5.58 -3.18 -5.17
C VAL A 133 5.65 -3.30 -6.69
N ARG A 134 6.08 -2.23 -7.38
CA ARG A 134 6.21 -2.22 -8.83
C ARG A 134 7.15 -3.30 -9.36
N LEU A 135 8.31 -3.47 -8.74
CA LEU A 135 9.26 -4.52 -9.13
C LEU A 135 8.62 -5.90 -9.02
N CYS A 136 7.89 -6.21 -7.94
CA CYS A 136 7.20 -7.49 -7.81
C CYS A 136 6.13 -7.71 -8.88
N VAL A 137 5.39 -6.66 -9.26
CA VAL A 137 4.40 -6.73 -10.35
C VAL A 137 5.09 -6.94 -11.71
N GLU A 138 6.14 -6.18 -12.00
CA GLU A 138 6.89 -6.26 -13.26
C GLU A 138 7.60 -7.61 -13.43
N GLU A 139 8.23 -8.13 -12.37
CA GLU A 139 8.87 -9.44 -12.38
C GLU A 139 7.88 -10.56 -12.71
N LEU A 140 6.64 -10.48 -12.19
CA LEU A 140 5.60 -11.47 -12.48
C LEU A 140 4.97 -11.30 -13.87
N ALA A 141 4.92 -10.08 -14.40
CA ALA A 141 4.43 -9.82 -15.75
C ALA A 141 5.44 -10.24 -16.84
N ALA A 142 6.72 -10.36 -16.49
CA ALA A 142 7.80 -10.77 -17.39
C ALA A 142 8.03 -12.30 -17.43
N MET A 143 7.32 -13.07 -16.60
CA MET A 143 7.33 -14.54 -16.56
C MET A 143 6.29 -15.12 -17.52
#